data_AF-A0A7X9P2X7-F1
#
_entry.id   AF-A0A7X9P2X7-F1
#
_cell.length_a   1.000
_cell.length_b   1.000
_cell.length_c   1.000
_cell.angle_alpha   90.00
_cell.angle_beta   90.00
_cell.angle_gamma   90.00
#
_symmetry.space_group_name_H-M   'P 1'
#
loop_
_entity.id
_entity.type
_entity.pdbx_description
1 polymer ?
#
loop_
_entity_poly.entity_id
_entity_poly.type
_entity_poly.pdbx_seq_one_letter_code
_entity_poly.pdbx_strand_id
1 'polypeptide(L)'
;MGFFDTRCMISGLSLKLSETVAVFLIQQGDILQPISLPIFGTYNRLGTIDCVEENINTVIVLNFFKSKIASGDIKVDWDEVDFDQVDNIEQLFEIVERGVTQNYASVLFNNMKIGFALIDKFIWNSIITVQHKEEPFPFQGLMLDVYQQYNDLEELSRQFFYLEMFMKENQMSWSLPSDHEQHYDEEISEFLDLAYVKFMNNPVIMNGIESYSKFILEEGNSI
;
A
#
# COMPACT_ATOMS: atom_id res chain seq x y z
N MET A 1 18.46 8.73 -16.03
CA MET A 1 16.98 8.85 -16.09
C MET A 1 16.53 9.07 -14.66
N GLY A 2 15.70 10.08 -14.39
CA GLY A 2 15.12 10.22 -13.05
C GLY A 2 14.03 9.18 -12.84
N PHE A 3 13.87 8.73 -11.60
CA PHE A 3 12.92 7.70 -11.19
C PHE A 3 11.85 8.37 -10.34
N PHE A 4 10.57 8.11 -10.61
CA PHE A 4 9.51 8.54 -9.71
C PHE A 4 9.64 7.72 -8.45
N ASP A 5 9.97 8.37 -7.36
CA ASP A 5 10.08 7.74 -6.06
C ASP A 5 8.89 8.17 -5.20
N THR A 6 8.40 7.21 -4.44
CA THR A 6 7.27 7.38 -3.53
C THR A 6 7.77 7.00 -2.15
N ARG A 7 7.26 7.68 -1.13
CA ARG A 7 7.65 7.37 0.25
C ARG A 7 6.71 6.35 0.89
N CYS A 8 7.30 5.44 1.65
CA CYS A 8 6.60 4.53 2.55
C CYS A 8 5.71 5.32 3.50
N MET A 9 4.42 5.01 3.53
CA MET A 9 3.40 5.72 4.32
C MET A 9 3.77 5.81 5.81
N ILE A 10 4.38 4.76 6.35
CA ILE A 10 4.69 4.65 7.78
C ILE A 10 5.99 5.38 8.10
N SER A 11 7.07 5.01 7.43
CA SER A 11 8.43 5.44 7.79
C SER A 11 8.88 6.71 7.08
N GLY A 12 8.30 7.02 5.91
CA GLY A 12 8.79 8.06 5.01
C GLY A 12 10.02 7.67 4.19
N LEU A 13 10.47 6.41 4.28
CA LEU A 13 11.59 5.90 3.46
C LEU A 13 11.23 5.90 1.98
N SER A 14 12.24 6.07 1.13
CA SER A 14 12.14 5.81 -0.31
C SER A 14 11.66 4.37 -0.57
N LEU A 15 10.78 4.17 -1.53
CA LEU A 15 10.38 2.83 -1.99
C LEU A 15 11.22 2.36 -3.19
N LYS A 16 12.16 3.19 -3.66
CA LYS A 16 13.07 2.84 -4.73
C LYS A 16 13.80 1.53 -4.39
N LEU A 17 13.72 0.56 -5.30
CA LEU A 17 14.36 -0.77 -5.23
C LEU A 17 13.80 -1.72 -4.16
N SER A 18 12.76 -1.36 -3.41
CA SER A 18 12.25 -2.24 -2.36
C SER A 18 11.01 -3.05 -2.78
N GLU A 19 10.94 -4.25 -2.23
CA GLU A 19 9.67 -4.97 -2.16
C GLU A 19 8.68 -4.13 -1.35
N THR A 20 7.45 -4.02 -1.84
CA THR A 20 6.44 -3.08 -1.34
C THR A 20 5.13 -3.80 -1.10
N VAL A 21 4.44 -3.37 -0.05
CA VAL A 21 3.10 -3.81 0.33
C VAL A 21 2.11 -2.71 0.00
N ALA A 22 1.10 -3.02 -0.80
CA ALA A 22 0.02 -2.12 -1.15
C ALA A 22 -1.28 -2.50 -0.44
N VAL A 23 -2.06 -1.50 -0.06
CA VAL A 23 -3.39 -1.65 0.56
C VAL A 23 -4.35 -0.68 -0.11
N PHE A 24 -5.43 -1.16 -0.70
CA PHE A 24 -6.46 -0.27 -1.26
C PHE A 24 -7.18 0.48 -0.15
N LEU A 25 -7.42 1.76 -0.39
CA LEU A 25 -8.07 2.68 0.53
C LEU A 25 -9.32 3.28 -0.10
N ILE A 26 -10.31 3.59 0.73
CA ILE A 26 -11.46 4.43 0.38
C ILE A 26 -11.47 5.69 1.22
N GLN A 27 -11.78 6.83 0.60
CA GLN A 27 -11.88 8.12 1.26
C GLN A 27 -13.33 8.39 1.68
N GLN A 28 -13.56 8.45 3.00
CA GLN A 28 -14.83 8.83 3.61
C GLN A 28 -14.68 10.17 4.33
N GLY A 29 -15.06 11.25 3.65
CA GLY A 29 -14.76 12.61 4.13
C GLY A 29 -13.26 12.87 4.11
N ASP A 30 -12.70 13.25 5.26
CA ASP A 30 -11.25 13.50 5.42
C ASP A 30 -10.47 12.26 5.90
N ILE A 31 -11.14 11.11 6.04
CA ILE A 31 -10.56 9.88 6.57
C ILE A 31 -10.37 8.87 5.44
N LEU A 32 -9.19 8.28 5.36
CA LEU A 32 -8.91 7.12 4.52
C LEU A 32 -9.05 5.84 5.35
N GLN A 33 -9.75 4.86 4.80
CA GLN A 33 -9.96 3.55 5.42
C GLN A 33 -9.53 2.43 4.48
N PRO A 34 -8.91 1.36 5.00
CA PRO A 34 -8.54 0.22 4.18
C PRO A 34 -9.79 -0.52 3.69
N ILE A 35 -9.73 -0.99 2.44
CA ILE A 35 -10.76 -1.81 1.81
C ILE A 35 -10.21 -3.14 1.27
N SER A 36 -8.90 -3.36 1.37
CA SER A 36 -8.27 -4.64 1.07
C SER A 36 -7.30 -5.05 2.19
N LEU A 37 -7.04 -6.36 2.28
CA LEU A 37 -5.86 -6.91 2.91
C LEU A 37 -4.61 -6.55 2.08
N PRO A 38 -3.39 -6.66 2.65
CA PRO A 38 -2.14 -6.35 1.96
C PRO A 38 -1.93 -7.18 0.70
N ILE A 39 -1.37 -6.51 -0.33
CA ILE A 39 -0.95 -7.10 -1.60
C ILE A 39 0.54 -6.84 -1.76
N PHE A 40 1.33 -7.89 -1.99
CA PHE A 40 2.79 -7.82 -2.05
C PHE A 40 3.27 -7.75 -3.50
N GLY A 41 4.26 -6.91 -3.76
CA GLY A 41 4.94 -6.79 -5.05
C GLY A 41 6.24 -6.02 -4.91
N THR A 42 6.71 -5.44 -6.01
CA THR A 42 7.89 -4.57 -6.07
C THR A 42 7.45 -3.17 -6.47
N TYR A 43 8.10 -2.12 -5.95
CA TYR A 43 7.77 -0.76 -6.39
C TYR A 43 8.18 -0.55 -7.85
N ASN A 44 7.21 -0.21 -8.70
CA ASN A 44 7.39 -0.17 -10.16
C ASN A 44 8.02 1.14 -10.66
N ARG A 45 8.38 2.06 -9.75
CA ARG A 45 8.98 3.37 -10.05
C ARG A 45 8.08 4.30 -10.87
N LEU A 46 6.78 4.03 -10.88
CA LEU A 46 5.72 4.84 -11.47
C LEU A 46 4.63 5.16 -10.43
N GLY A 47 4.91 5.01 -9.13
CA GLY A 47 3.96 5.34 -8.07
C GLY A 47 3.06 4.19 -7.61
N THR A 48 3.31 2.95 -8.06
CA THR A 48 2.55 1.76 -7.63
C THR A 48 3.44 0.52 -7.56
N ILE A 49 2.85 -0.68 -7.49
CA ILE A 49 3.55 -1.96 -7.46
C ILE A 49 3.42 -2.76 -8.77
N ASP A 50 4.45 -3.53 -9.09
CA ASP A 50 4.50 -4.56 -10.13
C ASP A 50 5.04 -5.89 -9.54
N CYS A 51 5.18 -6.91 -10.40
CA CYS A 51 5.61 -8.25 -10.00
C CYS A 51 4.80 -8.79 -8.80
N VAL A 52 3.47 -8.58 -8.83
CA VAL A 52 2.59 -8.88 -7.71
C VAL A 52 2.58 -10.38 -7.42
N GLU A 53 2.70 -10.75 -6.14
CA GLU A 53 2.56 -12.12 -5.67
C GLU A 53 1.09 -12.57 -5.79
N GLU A 54 0.75 -13.25 -6.88
CA GLU A 54 -0.60 -13.75 -7.12
C GLU A 54 -1.01 -14.80 -6.07
N ASN A 55 -2.11 -14.55 -5.37
CA ASN A 55 -2.65 -15.43 -4.34
C ASN A 55 -4.18 -15.27 -4.23
N ILE A 56 -4.79 -15.97 -3.27
CA ILE A 56 -6.24 -15.91 -3.09
C ILE A 56 -6.74 -14.49 -2.76
N ASN A 57 -5.97 -13.68 -2.02
CA ASN A 57 -6.34 -12.30 -1.72
C ASN A 57 -6.38 -11.43 -2.99
N THR A 58 -5.38 -11.54 -3.88
CA THR A 58 -5.37 -10.75 -5.12
C THR A 58 -6.56 -11.08 -6.02
N VAL A 59 -6.95 -12.36 -6.09
CA VAL A 59 -8.16 -12.81 -6.81
C VAL A 59 -9.45 -12.26 -6.18
N ILE A 60 -9.56 -12.28 -4.85
CA ILE A 60 -10.74 -11.75 -4.14
C ILE A 60 -10.90 -10.26 -4.40
N VAL A 61 -9.82 -9.48 -4.24
CA VAL A 61 -9.84 -8.03 -4.47
C VAL A 61 -10.21 -7.73 -5.91
N LEU A 62 -9.56 -8.39 -6.88
CA LEU A 62 -9.86 -8.20 -8.30
C LEU A 62 -11.34 -8.50 -8.62
N ASN A 63 -11.87 -9.62 -8.13
CA ASN A 63 -13.27 -10.00 -8.36
C ASN A 63 -14.25 -9.01 -7.72
N PHE A 64 -13.93 -8.51 -6.52
CA PHE A 64 -14.71 -7.46 -5.89
C PHE A 64 -14.78 -6.23 -6.79
N PHE A 65 -13.64 -5.69 -7.22
CA PHE A 65 -13.62 -4.50 -8.09
C PHE A 65 -14.36 -4.74 -9.40
N LYS A 66 -14.11 -5.87 -10.10
CA LYS A 66 -14.83 -6.22 -11.33
C LYS A 66 -16.34 -6.29 -11.12
N SER A 67 -16.79 -6.88 -10.01
CA SER A 67 -18.23 -6.95 -9.71
C SER A 67 -18.86 -5.58 -9.48
N LYS A 68 -18.13 -4.65 -8.83
CA LYS A 68 -18.61 -3.29 -8.53
C LYS A 68 -18.54 -2.36 -9.73
N ILE A 69 -17.61 -2.60 -10.64
CA ILE A 69 -17.59 -1.94 -11.95
C ILE A 69 -18.79 -2.41 -12.77
N ALA A 70 -19.03 -3.72 -12.86
CA ALA A 70 -20.13 -4.29 -13.63
C ALA A 70 -21.51 -3.85 -13.12
N SER A 71 -21.67 -3.61 -11.81
CA SER A 71 -22.91 -3.04 -11.23
C SER A 71 -23.04 -1.52 -11.41
N GLY A 72 -21.97 -0.83 -11.82
CA GLY A 72 -21.92 0.63 -11.93
C GLY A 72 -21.67 1.38 -10.61
N ASP A 73 -21.34 0.65 -9.54
CA ASP A 73 -21.00 1.22 -8.21
C ASP A 73 -19.60 1.86 -8.23
N ILE A 74 -18.68 1.33 -9.05
CA ILE A 74 -17.39 1.94 -9.37
C ILE A 74 -17.47 2.67 -10.70
N LYS A 75 -17.00 3.91 -10.71
CA LYS A 75 -16.85 4.75 -11.91
C LYS A 75 -15.44 5.29 -11.95
N VAL A 76 -14.97 5.62 -13.14
CA VAL A 76 -13.77 6.46 -13.26
C VAL A 76 -14.13 7.65 -14.10
N ASP A 77 -13.66 8.80 -13.64
CA ASP A 77 -13.97 10.11 -14.20
C ASP A 77 -13.08 10.43 -15.41
N TRP A 78 -12.98 9.49 -16.36
CA TRP A 78 -12.27 9.65 -17.63
C TRP A 78 -12.83 8.75 -18.75
N ASP A 79 -12.86 9.24 -19.98
CA ASP A 79 -13.51 8.54 -21.11
C ASP A 79 -12.67 7.36 -21.68
N GLU A 80 -11.42 7.20 -21.25
CA GLU A 80 -10.44 6.31 -21.90
C GLU A 80 -10.18 4.97 -21.18
N VAL A 81 -10.77 4.71 -20.01
CA VAL A 81 -10.58 3.40 -19.35
C VAL A 81 -11.70 2.45 -19.68
N ASP A 82 -11.31 1.43 -20.43
CA ASP A 82 -12.08 0.23 -20.65
C ASP A 82 -11.80 -0.78 -19.53
N PHE A 83 -12.67 -0.79 -18.53
CA PHE A 83 -12.56 -1.76 -17.43
C PHE A 83 -12.77 -3.21 -17.85
N ASP A 84 -13.38 -3.45 -19.02
CA ASP A 84 -13.53 -4.80 -19.53
C ASP A 84 -12.16 -5.44 -19.86
N GLN A 85 -11.09 -4.63 -19.90
CA GLN A 85 -9.71 -5.07 -20.11
C GLN A 85 -8.92 -5.28 -18.80
N VAL A 86 -9.53 -5.11 -17.62
CA VAL A 86 -8.87 -5.38 -16.34
C VAL A 86 -8.96 -6.87 -16.02
N ASP A 87 -7.88 -7.57 -16.30
CA ASP A 87 -7.72 -9.01 -16.16
C ASP A 87 -6.85 -9.41 -14.96
N ASN A 88 -6.02 -8.49 -14.46
CA ASN A 88 -5.18 -8.74 -13.28
C ASN A 88 -5.17 -7.56 -12.30
N ILE A 89 -4.56 -7.79 -11.13
CA ILE A 89 -4.51 -6.82 -10.05
C ILE A 89 -3.56 -5.64 -10.34
N GLU A 90 -2.51 -5.85 -11.14
CA GLU A 90 -1.56 -4.79 -11.53
C GLU A 90 -2.24 -3.74 -12.40
N GLN A 91 -3.05 -4.17 -13.38
CA GLN A 91 -3.86 -3.26 -14.19
C GLN A 91 -4.86 -2.46 -13.35
N LEU A 92 -5.43 -3.08 -12.30
CA LEU A 92 -6.28 -2.34 -11.36
C LEU A 92 -5.48 -1.27 -10.61
N PHE A 93 -4.26 -1.60 -10.17
CA PHE A 93 -3.36 -0.64 -9.55
C PHE A 93 -2.98 0.51 -10.50
N GLU A 94 -2.70 0.24 -11.77
CA GLU A 94 -2.40 1.26 -12.78
C GLU A 94 -3.57 2.24 -12.98
N ILE A 95 -4.80 1.73 -13.03
CA ILE A 95 -6.00 2.57 -13.15
C ILE A 95 -6.16 3.47 -11.91
N VAL A 96 -5.98 2.91 -10.71
CA VAL A 96 -6.11 3.66 -9.46
C VAL A 96 -4.96 4.65 -9.28
N GLU A 97 -3.72 4.28 -9.62
CA GLU A 97 -2.51 5.11 -9.51
C GLU A 97 -2.69 6.42 -10.27
N ARG A 98 -3.06 6.33 -11.54
CA ARG A 98 -3.35 7.51 -12.37
C ARG A 98 -4.46 8.39 -11.77
N GLY A 99 -5.41 7.83 -11.03
CA GLY A 99 -6.41 8.62 -10.32
C GLY A 99 -5.88 9.35 -9.08
N VAL A 100 -4.81 8.83 -8.48
CA VAL A 100 -4.11 9.39 -7.32
C VAL A 100 -3.07 10.44 -7.73
N THR A 101 -2.21 10.13 -8.70
CA THR A 101 -1.03 10.94 -9.03
C THR A 101 -1.35 12.17 -9.86
N GLN A 102 -2.38 12.05 -10.70
CA GLN A 102 -2.60 12.95 -11.80
C GLN A 102 -3.76 13.92 -11.55
N ASN A 103 -4.55 13.70 -10.48
CA ASN A 103 -5.74 14.50 -10.10
C ASN A 103 -6.74 14.73 -11.26
N TYR A 104 -6.58 14.00 -12.37
CA TYR A 104 -7.34 14.17 -13.62
C TYR A 104 -8.65 13.40 -13.57
N ALA A 105 -8.70 12.26 -12.84
CA ALA A 105 -9.85 11.37 -12.83
C ALA A 105 -9.80 10.43 -11.62
N SER A 106 -10.61 10.66 -10.59
CA SER A 106 -10.64 9.74 -9.45
C SER A 106 -11.38 8.45 -9.80
N VAL A 107 -10.86 7.30 -9.35
CA VAL A 107 -11.67 6.08 -9.26
C VAL A 107 -12.62 6.27 -8.09
N LEU A 108 -13.93 6.20 -8.35
CA LEU A 108 -14.98 6.51 -7.39
C LEU A 108 -15.83 5.26 -7.10
N PHE A 109 -15.91 4.83 -5.85
CA PHE A 109 -16.91 3.88 -5.36
C PHE A 109 -18.04 4.65 -4.68
N ASN A 110 -19.26 4.66 -5.23
CA ASN A 110 -20.38 5.43 -4.67
C ASN A 110 -20.01 6.90 -4.37
N ASN A 111 -19.28 7.55 -5.28
CA ASN A 111 -18.72 8.92 -5.16
C ASN A 111 -17.62 9.11 -4.09
N MET A 112 -17.13 8.04 -3.48
CA MET A 112 -15.96 8.07 -2.59
C MET A 112 -14.70 7.72 -3.37
N LYS A 113 -13.62 8.48 -3.19
CA LYS A 113 -12.36 8.23 -3.89
C LYS A 113 -11.72 6.93 -3.41
N ILE A 114 -11.23 6.14 -4.35
CA ILE A 114 -10.39 4.98 -4.11
C ILE A 114 -8.96 5.37 -4.39
N GLY A 115 -8.05 4.92 -3.53
CA GLY A 115 -6.61 5.00 -3.73
C GLY A 115 -5.95 3.78 -3.13
N PHE A 116 -4.67 3.87 -2.82
CA PHE A 116 -3.95 2.85 -2.05
C PHE A 116 -2.90 3.50 -1.16
N ALA A 117 -2.42 2.79 -0.16
CA ALA A 117 -1.20 3.13 0.56
C ALA A 117 -0.08 2.18 0.14
N LEU A 118 1.16 2.67 0.19
CA LEU A 118 2.37 1.88 -0.06
C LEU A 118 3.23 1.84 1.21
N ILE A 119 3.66 0.64 1.58
CA ILE A 119 4.46 0.37 2.76
C ILE A 119 5.66 -0.47 2.35
N ASP A 120 6.86 -0.06 2.74
CA ASP A 120 8.08 -0.84 2.53
C ASP A 120 8.00 -2.20 3.25
N LYS A 121 8.42 -3.29 2.61
CA LYS A 121 8.31 -4.64 3.17
C LYS A 121 9.17 -4.86 4.43
N PHE A 122 10.31 -4.20 4.58
CA PHE A 122 11.09 -4.28 5.82
C PHE A 122 10.37 -3.62 6.98
N ILE A 123 9.72 -2.48 6.73
CA ILE A 123 8.86 -1.82 7.71
C ILE A 123 7.68 -2.69 8.06
N TRP A 124 6.96 -3.23 7.07
CA TRP A 124 5.86 -4.17 7.27
C TRP A 124 6.29 -5.35 8.16
N ASN A 125 7.37 -6.05 7.79
CA ASN A 125 7.89 -7.20 8.52
C ASN A 125 8.30 -6.84 9.95
N SER A 126 8.91 -5.67 10.16
CA SER A 126 9.29 -5.23 11.50
C SER A 126 8.09 -5.08 12.43
N ILE A 127 6.94 -4.65 11.90
CA ILE A 127 5.70 -4.48 12.66
C ILE A 127 5.04 -5.84 12.93
N ILE A 128 4.85 -6.67 11.90
CA ILE A 128 4.09 -7.92 12.05
C ILE A 128 4.83 -9.02 12.82
N THR A 129 6.15 -8.89 12.97
CA THR A 129 6.97 -9.83 13.76
C THR A 129 6.88 -9.61 15.27
N VAL A 130 6.32 -8.47 15.71
CA VAL A 130 6.06 -8.23 17.13
C VAL A 130 4.92 -9.15 17.57
N GLN A 131 5.19 -10.00 18.56
CA GLN A 131 4.18 -10.91 19.09
C GLN A 131 3.08 -10.12 19.80
N HIS A 132 1.90 -10.07 19.19
CA HIS A 132 0.66 -9.68 19.85
C HIS A 132 -0.16 -10.92 20.20
N LYS A 133 -1.15 -10.75 21.07
CA LYS A 133 -2.12 -11.82 21.36
C LYS A 133 -2.84 -12.21 20.08
N GLU A 134 -3.12 -13.50 19.95
CA GLU A 134 -3.97 -14.02 18.87
C GLU A 134 -5.39 -13.49 19.06
N GLU A 135 -5.71 -12.45 18.29
CA GLU A 135 -7.07 -11.93 18.17
C GLU A 135 -7.43 -11.90 16.67
N PRO A 136 -8.62 -12.40 16.29
CA PRO A 136 -9.07 -12.35 14.91
C PRO A 136 -9.31 -10.90 14.52
N PHE A 137 -8.88 -10.52 13.32
CA PHE A 137 -9.16 -9.18 12.79
C PHE A 137 -10.67 -9.01 12.56
N PRO A 138 -11.33 -8.05 13.23
CA PRO A 138 -12.74 -7.80 12.98
C PRO A 138 -12.86 -6.96 11.72
N PHE A 139 -13.06 -7.58 10.56
CA PHE A 139 -13.37 -6.84 9.34
C PHE A 139 -14.58 -5.91 9.56
N GLN A 140 -14.46 -4.66 9.10
CA GLN A 140 -15.50 -3.64 9.21
C GLN A 140 -15.71 -2.96 7.86
N GLY A 141 -16.89 -2.35 7.69
CA GLY A 141 -17.22 -1.59 6.49
C GLY A 141 -17.04 -2.41 5.21
N LEU A 142 -16.40 -1.82 4.21
CA LEU A 142 -16.24 -2.45 2.90
C LEU A 142 -15.35 -3.69 2.93
N MET A 143 -14.36 -3.77 3.84
CA MET A 143 -13.57 -4.99 3.99
C MET A 143 -14.42 -6.18 4.40
N LEU A 144 -15.46 -5.98 5.22
CA LEU A 144 -16.38 -7.05 5.57
C LEU A 144 -17.10 -7.56 4.31
N ASP A 145 -17.57 -6.65 3.45
CA ASP A 145 -18.21 -7.03 2.19
C ASP A 145 -17.27 -7.81 1.26
N VAL A 146 -15.98 -7.44 1.23
CA VAL A 146 -14.95 -8.10 0.44
C VAL A 146 -14.62 -9.49 0.99
N TYR A 147 -14.49 -9.64 2.31
CA TYR A 147 -13.84 -10.82 2.91
C TYR A 147 -14.75 -11.77 3.68
N GLN A 148 -16.00 -11.39 4.04
CA GLN A 148 -16.86 -12.19 4.92
C GLN A 148 -17.15 -13.64 4.46
N GLN A 149 -16.94 -13.94 3.18
CA GLN A 149 -17.22 -15.25 2.59
C GLN A 149 -15.98 -16.16 2.51
N TYR A 150 -14.80 -15.67 2.92
CA TYR A 150 -13.53 -16.35 2.73
C TYR A 150 -12.86 -16.69 4.06
N ASN A 151 -12.47 -17.96 4.23
CA ASN A 151 -11.89 -18.47 5.48
C ASN A 151 -10.36 -18.62 5.41
N ASP A 152 -9.77 -18.69 4.23
CA ASP A 152 -8.34 -18.99 4.02
C ASP A 152 -7.44 -17.74 4.08
N LEU A 153 -7.83 -16.75 4.88
CA LEU A 153 -7.14 -15.45 5.00
C LEU A 153 -6.67 -15.15 6.42
N GLU A 154 -6.69 -16.15 7.32
CA GLU A 154 -6.42 -15.96 8.75
C GLU A 154 -5.06 -15.29 9.02
N GLU A 155 -4.00 -15.80 8.40
CA GLU A 155 -2.64 -15.24 8.59
C GLU A 155 -2.55 -13.79 8.09
N LEU A 156 -3.09 -13.53 6.90
CA LEU A 156 -3.04 -12.20 6.28
C LEU A 156 -3.87 -11.18 7.08
N SER A 157 -5.03 -11.62 7.57
CA SER A 157 -5.90 -10.83 8.44
C SER A 157 -5.22 -10.51 9.75
N ARG A 158 -4.53 -11.48 10.36
CA ARG A 158 -3.75 -11.30 11.60
C ARG A 158 -2.59 -10.32 11.41
N GLN A 159 -1.83 -10.45 10.32
CA GLN A 159 -0.76 -9.51 10.01
C GLN A 159 -1.29 -8.09 9.82
N PHE A 160 -2.42 -7.95 9.10
CA PHE A 160 -3.06 -6.66 8.92
C PHE A 160 -3.59 -6.06 10.24
N PHE A 161 -4.13 -6.88 11.13
CA PHE A 161 -4.52 -6.44 12.48
C PHE A 161 -3.35 -5.84 13.26
N TYR A 162 -2.18 -6.47 13.20
CA TYR A 162 -0.99 -5.97 13.91
C TYR A 162 -0.54 -4.62 13.35
N LEU A 163 -0.63 -4.43 12.03
CA LEU A 163 -0.39 -3.12 11.43
C LEU A 163 -1.39 -2.07 11.93
N GLU A 164 -2.69 -2.36 11.90
CA GLU A 164 -3.74 -1.45 12.38
C GLU A 164 -3.54 -1.06 13.84
N MET A 165 -3.24 -2.04 14.70
CA MET A 165 -2.95 -1.82 16.12
C MET A 165 -1.71 -0.95 16.31
N PHE A 166 -0.62 -1.26 15.59
CA PHE A 166 0.60 -0.46 15.63
C PHE A 166 0.34 0.99 15.21
N MET A 167 -0.39 1.21 14.10
CA MET A 167 -0.73 2.54 13.61
C MET A 167 -1.56 3.32 14.64
N LYS A 168 -2.55 2.66 15.25
CA LYS A 168 -3.40 3.25 16.30
C LYS A 168 -2.59 3.65 17.53
N GLU A 169 -1.71 2.78 18.02
CA GLU A 169 -0.85 3.06 19.18
C GLU A 169 0.12 4.21 18.93
N ASN A 170 0.56 4.38 17.68
CA ASN A 170 1.46 5.45 17.26
C ASN A 170 0.76 6.69 16.69
N GLN A 171 -0.58 6.78 16.81
CA GLN A 171 -1.40 7.91 16.32
C GLN A 171 -1.17 8.21 14.83
N MET A 172 -0.95 7.17 14.03
CA MET A 172 -0.83 7.26 12.59
C MET A 172 -2.19 7.12 11.93
N SER A 173 -2.32 7.62 10.71
CA SER A 173 -3.51 7.47 9.89
C SER A 173 -3.12 7.03 8.49
N TRP A 174 -4.00 6.30 7.82
CA TRP A 174 -3.82 5.94 6.43
C TRP A 174 -3.69 7.20 5.58
N SER A 175 -2.73 7.19 4.65
CA SER A 175 -2.55 8.25 3.67
C SER A 175 -2.29 7.65 2.30
N LEU A 176 -2.72 8.38 1.27
CA LEU A 176 -2.29 8.10 -0.10
C LEU A 176 -0.77 8.32 -0.21
N PRO A 177 -0.13 7.80 -1.27
CA PRO A 177 1.25 8.10 -1.59
C PRO A 177 1.44 9.62 -1.61
N SER A 178 2.48 10.07 -0.95
CA SER A 178 2.89 11.47 -0.98
C SER A 178 4.18 11.56 -1.77
N ASP A 179 4.28 12.62 -2.57
CA ASP A 179 5.42 12.89 -3.45
C ASP A 179 5.44 11.97 -4.69
N HIS A 180 5.27 12.57 -5.86
CA HIS A 180 5.40 11.91 -7.18
C HIS A 180 6.47 12.62 -7.99
N GLU A 181 7.50 13.13 -7.31
CA GLU A 181 8.63 13.77 -7.94
C GLU A 181 9.76 12.76 -8.22
N GLN A 182 10.69 13.17 -9.08
CA GLN A 182 11.87 12.36 -9.34
C GLN A 182 12.92 12.68 -8.29
N HIS A 183 13.32 11.67 -7.52
CA HIS A 183 14.35 11.83 -6.49
C HIS A 183 15.67 11.15 -6.88
N TYR A 184 16.78 11.79 -6.53
CA TYR A 184 18.15 11.32 -6.73
C TYR A 184 18.70 10.66 -5.46
N ASP A 185 19.86 9.99 -5.57
CA ASP A 185 20.43 9.19 -4.47
C ASP A 185 20.76 10.03 -3.21
N GLU A 186 21.08 11.33 -3.38
CA GLU A 186 21.27 12.26 -2.26
C GLU A 186 19.98 12.46 -1.45
N GLU A 187 18.83 12.64 -2.13
CA GLU A 187 17.52 12.81 -1.47
C GLU A 187 17.07 11.53 -0.76
N ILE A 188 17.41 10.35 -1.31
CA ILE A 188 17.12 9.07 -0.67
C ILE A 188 17.89 8.94 0.64
N SER A 189 19.15 9.37 0.67
CA SER A 189 19.93 9.41 1.91
C SER A 189 19.29 10.35 2.93
N GLU A 190 18.78 11.50 2.51
CA GLU A 190 18.06 12.43 3.39
C GLU A 190 16.77 11.81 3.95
N PHE A 191 16.00 11.08 3.15
CA PHE A 191 14.80 10.38 3.63
C PHE A 191 15.14 9.32 4.69
N LEU A 192 16.25 8.60 4.51
CA LEU A 192 16.73 7.64 5.49
C LEU A 192 17.12 8.33 6.82
N ASP A 193 17.89 9.41 6.75
CA ASP A 193 18.29 10.20 7.93
C ASP A 193 17.07 10.79 8.67
N LEU A 194 16.10 11.32 7.92
CA LEU A 194 14.83 11.81 8.49
C LEU A 194 14.04 10.71 9.18
N ALA A 195 13.97 9.51 8.58
CA ALA A 195 13.32 8.36 9.18
C ALA A 195 14.01 7.93 10.49
N TYR A 196 15.34 7.89 10.52
CA TYR A 196 16.13 7.60 11.73
C TYR A 196 15.81 8.58 12.86
N VAL A 197 15.82 9.89 12.57
CA VAL A 197 15.52 10.92 13.58
C VAL A 197 14.08 10.81 14.06
N LYS A 198 13.12 10.63 13.14
CA LYS A 198 11.69 10.55 13.46
C LYS A 198 11.37 9.33 14.34
N PHE A 199 12.02 8.20 14.09
CA PHE A 199 11.69 6.92 14.72
C PHE A 199 12.71 6.43 15.75
N MET A 200 13.70 7.24 16.15
CA MET A 200 14.75 6.84 17.10
C MET A 200 14.23 6.22 18.41
N ASN A 201 13.01 6.56 18.83
CA ASN A 201 12.37 6.04 20.05
C ASN A 201 11.34 4.92 19.80
N ASN A 202 11.16 4.49 18.56
CA ASN A 202 10.27 3.40 18.17
C ASN A 202 11.13 2.21 17.70
N PRO A 203 11.45 1.25 18.59
CA PRO A 203 12.37 0.15 18.27
C PRO A 203 11.83 -0.77 17.16
N VAL A 204 10.51 -0.85 16.99
CA VAL A 204 9.88 -1.67 15.95
C VAL A 204 10.22 -1.09 14.57
N ILE A 205 9.94 0.19 14.34
CA ILE A 205 10.25 0.85 13.08
C ILE A 205 11.75 0.94 12.84
N MET A 206 12.53 1.19 13.89
CA MET A 206 14.00 1.24 13.79
C MET A 206 14.58 -0.07 13.26
N ASN A 207 14.08 -1.22 13.71
CA ASN A 207 14.52 -2.52 13.18
C ASN A 207 14.24 -2.65 11.67
N GLY A 208 13.08 -2.15 11.22
CA GLY A 208 12.75 -2.08 9.79
C GLY A 208 13.67 -1.14 9.02
N ILE A 209 13.95 0.06 9.55
CA ILE A 209 14.88 1.05 8.96
C ILE A 209 16.29 0.47 8.85
N GLU A 210 16.80 -0.20 9.89
CA GLU A 210 18.13 -0.82 9.88
C GLU A 210 18.23 -1.94 8.83
N SER A 211 17.16 -2.73 8.66
CA SER A 211 17.09 -3.79 7.66
C SER A 211 17.08 -3.22 6.25
N TYR A 212 16.27 -2.19 6.01
CA TYR A 212 16.23 -1.45 4.75
C TYR A 212 17.59 -0.78 4.42
N SER A 213 18.24 -0.17 5.41
CA SER A 213 19.56 0.46 5.23
C SER A 213 20.64 -0.54 4.83
N LYS A 214 20.65 -1.74 5.43
CA LYS A 214 21.57 -2.83 5.02
C LYS A 214 21.32 -3.26 3.58
N PHE A 215 20.05 -3.42 3.21
CA PHE A 215 19.65 -3.79 1.86
C PHE A 215 20.14 -2.77 0.82
N ILE A 216 19.95 -1.47 1.04
CA ILE A 216 20.48 -0.44 0.13
C ILE A 216 22.00 -0.52 0.01
N LEU A 217 22.72 -0.71 1.12
CA LEU A 217 24.19 -0.77 1.08
C LEU A 217 24.68 -2.00 0.32
N GLU A 218 23.95 -3.12 0.33
CA GLU A 218 24.30 -4.32 -0.41
C GLU A 218 23.97 -4.18 -1.92
N GLU A 219 22.79 -3.65 -2.26
CA GLU A 219 22.37 -3.42 -3.65
C GLU A 219 23.15 -2.27 -4.31
N GLY A 220 23.46 -1.20 -3.58
CA GLY A 220 24.23 -0.06 -4.05
C GLY A 220 25.70 -0.37 -4.38
N ASN A 221 26.24 -1.48 -3.85
CA ASN A 221 27.56 -2.00 -4.21
C ASN A 221 27.54 -2.94 -5.44
N SER A 222 26.36 -3.21 -6.00
CA SER A 222 26.15 -4.12 -7.13
C SER A 222 25.84 -3.41 -8.46
N ILE A 223 25.92 -2.07 -8.49
CA ILE A 223 25.75 -1.20 -9.66
C ILE A 223 27.12 -0.65 -10.10
#